data_AF-A0A437M9J3-F1
#
_entry.id   AF-A0A437M9J3-F1
#
_cell.length_a   1.000
_cell.length_b   1.000
_cell.length_c   1.000
_cell.angle_alpha   90.00
_cell.angle_beta   90.00
_cell.angle_gamma   90.00
#
_symmetry.space_group_name_H-M   'P 1'
#
loop_
_entity.id
_entity.type
_entity.pdbx_description
1 polymer ?
#
loop_
_entity_poly.entity_id
_entity_poly.type
_entity_poly.pdbx_seq_one_letter_code
_entity_poly.pdbx_strand_id
1 'polypeptide(L)'
;MSEVQIPVDHMFTMVLEGLNDARHDYVGPFGRRIFEKASGGTIRGARLNGQVLRLHATDYGRASLDGSLRQLDAEAGLLLDDGTAILMRYRGRMSPRYGAGQSRISAVFDVADGPHGWINGIQAMGVGEERADGTTVIEVYQLTGEAESEGPRDTATDPSQRRSLPAEFVLRRKSEHEPGSKRHTVASPFGARYFTLAEAGGAFKGPKIAGQFLSGYSWSPHYMHAKGEPGQPGFEMLMHYDVKTLLRTDDGTSVLMAYTGATSGAYARGAWMTATLFEVPEGPHAWLNEVQAVGAGRWAGDGAEYRVFALL
;
A
#
# COMPACT_ATOMS: atom_id res chain seq x y z
N MET A 1 -3.50 -17.45 -15.51
CA MET A 1 -2.62 -17.31 -14.33
C MET A 1 -3.41 -17.85 -13.17
N SER A 2 -2.79 -18.58 -12.26
CA SER A 2 -3.53 -19.03 -11.09
C SER A 2 -3.75 -17.85 -10.14
N GLU A 3 -4.99 -17.70 -9.75
CA GLU A 3 -5.38 -16.77 -8.72
C GLU A 3 -4.92 -17.31 -7.36
N VAL A 4 -4.45 -16.40 -6.51
CA VAL A 4 -4.05 -16.67 -5.14
C VAL A 4 -4.92 -15.86 -4.18
N GLN A 5 -5.00 -16.33 -2.94
CA GLN A 5 -5.76 -15.66 -1.88
C GLN A 5 -4.76 -15.01 -0.91
N ILE A 6 -4.82 -13.68 -0.79
CA ILE A 6 -4.02 -12.91 0.17
C ILE A 6 -4.74 -12.91 1.51
N PRO A 7 -4.19 -13.47 2.59
CA PRO A 7 -4.87 -13.53 3.88
C PRO A 7 -4.96 -12.13 4.49
N VAL A 8 -6.16 -11.80 4.98
CA VAL A 8 -6.49 -10.50 5.56
C VAL A 8 -7.46 -10.62 6.72
N ASP A 9 -7.54 -9.57 7.53
CA ASP A 9 -8.61 -9.37 8.49
C ASP A 9 -9.25 -7.99 8.31
N HIS A 10 -10.58 -7.92 8.40
CA HIS A 10 -11.30 -6.66 8.35
C HIS A 10 -10.93 -5.76 9.54
N MET A 11 -10.53 -4.52 9.25
CA MET A 11 -10.30 -3.50 10.26
C MET A 11 -11.56 -2.66 10.46
N PHE A 12 -12.06 -2.08 9.36
CA PHE A 12 -13.26 -1.27 9.31
C PHE A 12 -13.73 -1.06 7.86
N THR A 13 -15.01 -0.74 7.70
CA THR A 13 -15.55 -0.18 6.46
C THR A 13 -15.65 1.34 6.64
N MET A 14 -15.05 2.07 5.72
CA MET A 14 -15.08 3.53 5.65
C MET A 14 -16.11 3.97 4.62
N VAL A 15 -17.01 4.86 5.00
CA VAL A 15 -17.98 5.51 4.10
C VAL A 15 -17.60 6.98 4.03
N LEU A 16 -17.35 7.47 2.82
CA LEU A 16 -17.07 8.86 2.51
C LEU A 16 -18.27 9.48 1.81
N GLU A 17 -18.68 10.66 2.28
CA GLU A 17 -19.83 11.39 1.77
C GLU A 17 -19.38 12.63 0.98
N GLY A 18 -20.12 12.99 -0.07
CA GLY A 18 -19.94 14.24 -0.82
C GLY A 18 -18.54 14.45 -1.42
N LEU A 19 -17.80 13.36 -1.66
CA LEU A 19 -16.42 13.41 -2.16
C LEU A 19 -16.34 14.17 -3.49
N ASN A 20 -17.32 13.93 -4.36
CA ASN A 20 -17.45 14.54 -5.69
C ASN A 20 -18.02 15.96 -5.67
N ASP A 21 -18.64 16.40 -4.57
CA ASP A 21 -19.34 17.69 -4.50
C ASP A 21 -18.38 18.88 -4.62
N ALA A 22 -17.14 18.69 -4.17
CA ALA A 22 -16.08 19.69 -4.18
C ALA A 22 -14.94 19.34 -5.16
N ARG A 23 -15.25 18.58 -6.22
CA ARG A 23 -14.25 18.11 -7.18
C ARG A 23 -13.65 19.26 -8.00
N HIS A 24 -12.32 19.27 -8.11
CA HIS A 24 -11.58 20.12 -9.05
C HIS A 24 -10.71 19.27 -9.97
N ASP A 25 -10.73 19.56 -11.27
CA ASP A 25 -10.09 18.75 -12.30
C ASP A 25 -9.39 19.67 -13.30
N TYR A 26 -8.12 19.40 -13.57
CA TYR A 26 -7.36 20.14 -14.58
C TYR A 26 -6.27 19.28 -15.22
N VAL A 27 -5.85 19.71 -16.42
CA VAL A 27 -4.72 19.13 -17.14
C VAL A 27 -3.56 20.10 -17.13
N GLY A 28 -2.45 19.69 -16.54
CA GLY A 28 -1.20 20.44 -16.49
C GLY A 28 -0.08 19.74 -17.27
N PRO A 29 1.13 20.34 -17.32
CA PRO A 29 2.29 19.77 -18.01
C PRO A 29 2.76 18.41 -17.44
N PHE A 30 2.31 18.05 -16.23
CA PHE A 30 2.62 16.79 -15.56
C PHE A 30 1.44 15.81 -15.54
N GLY A 31 0.47 16.00 -16.44
CA GLY A 31 -0.72 15.16 -16.57
C GLY A 31 -1.98 15.76 -15.95
N ARG A 32 -3.05 14.96 -15.95
CA ARG A 32 -4.34 15.32 -15.36
C ARG A 32 -4.30 15.11 -13.85
N ARG A 33 -4.87 16.04 -13.09
CA ARG A 33 -4.96 16.03 -11.63
C ARG A 33 -6.43 16.16 -11.22
N ILE A 34 -6.84 15.39 -10.23
CA ILE A 34 -8.21 15.42 -9.69
C ILE A 34 -8.10 15.61 -8.17
N PHE A 35 -8.74 16.64 -7.66
CA PHE A 35 -8.85 16.93 -6.22
C PHE A 35 -10.29 16.74 -5.80
N GLU A 36 -10.49 16.03 -4.70
CA GLU A 36 -11.82 15.77 -4.14
C GLU A 36 -11.75 15.94 -2.63
N LYS A 37 -12.88 16.22 -2.00
CA LYS A 37 -12.92 16.43 -0.56
C LYS A 37 -14.20 15.86 -0.01
N ALA A 38 -14.07 14.86 0.85
CA ALA A 38 -15.22 14.33 1.57
C ALA A 38 -15.84 15.42 2.46
N SER A 39 -17.17 15.54 2.40
CA SER A 39 -17.97 16.40 3.27
C SER A 39 -18.31 15.72 4.61
N GLY A 40 -17.81 14.51 4.83
CA GLY A 40 -18.04 13.74 6.03
C GLY A 40 -17.80 12.26 5.79
N GLY A 41 -18.12 11.45 6.79
CA GLY A 41 -18.03 10.01 6.67
C GLY A 41 -17.95 9.29 8.01
N THR A 42 -18.00 7.96 7.94
CA THR A 42 -17.91 7.09 9.10
C THR A 42 -16.90 5.97 8.88
N ILE A 43 -16.37 5.43 9.96
CA ILE A 43 -15.68 4.13 9.94
C ILE A 43 -16.38 3.19 10.92
N ARG A 44 -16.62 1.95 10.51
CA ARG A 44 -17.28 0.93 11.34
C ARG A 44 -16.53 -0.39 11.24
N GLY A 45 -16.16 -0.95 12.38
CA GLY A 45 -15.40 -2.19 12.47
C GLY A 45 -15.43 -2.77 13.87
N ALA A 46 -14.86 -3.96 14.04
CA ALA A 46 -14.91 -4.66 15.33
C ALA A 46 -14.16 -3.92 16.45
N ARG A 47 -13.10 -3.18 16.11
CA ARG A 47 -12.24 -2.45 17.07
C ARG A 47 -12.14 -0.95 16.81
N LEU A 48 -12.55 -0.49 15.63
CA LEU A 48 -12.36 0.88 15.16
C LEU A 48 -13.71 1.43 14.70
N ASN A 49 -14.28 2.32 15.51
CA ASN A 49 -15.53 3.01 15.22
C ASN A 49 -15.34 4.51 15.44
N GLY A 50 -15.81 5.30 14.49
CA GLY A 50 -15.60 6.74 14.51
C GLY A 50 -16.13 7.47 13.28
N GLN A 51 -15.62 8.67 13.06
CA GLN A 51 -15.97 9.54 11.96
C GLN A 51 -14.75 9.93 11.12
N VAL A 52 -15.00 10.24 9.85
CA VAL A 52 -14.01 10.88 8.98
C VAL A 52 -14.10 12.39 9.18
N LEU A 53 -12.98 13.02 9.50
CA LEU A 53 -12.91 14.45 9.76
C LEU A 53 -12.92 15.26 8.46
N ARG A 54 -13.67 16.36 8.45
CA ARG A 54 -13.81 17.29 7.30
C ARG A 54 -12.61 18.24 7.13
N LEU A 55 -11.39 17.77 7.33
CA LEU A 55 -10.21 18.64 7.41
C LEU A 55 -9.56 18.87 6.04
N HIS A 56 -9.33 17.80 5.28
CA HIS A 56 -8.41 17.82 4.15
C HIS A 56 -9.10 17.49 2.83
N ALA A 57 -8.61 18.09 1.74
CA ALA A 57 -8.87 17.59 0.41
C ALA A 57 -7.96 16.37 0.17
N THR A 58 -8.52 15.36 -0.46
CA THR A 58 -7.81 14.19 -0.94
C THR A 58 -7.28 14.47 -2.36
N ASP A 59 -5.98 14.27 -2.57
CA ASP A 59 -5.39 14.28 -3.91
C ASP A 59 -5.62 12.89 -4.55
N TYR A 60 -6.45 12.84 -5.58
CA TYR A 60 -6.60 11.65 -6.42
C TYR A 60 -5.49 11.65 -7.48
N GLY A 61 -4.25 11.71 -6.99
CA GLY A 61 -2.99 11.61 -7.73
C GLY A 61 -3.02 12.08 -9.19
N ARG A 62 -2.40 11.31 -10.06
CA ARG A 62 -2.39 11.55 -11.52
C ARG A 62 -3.43 10.68 -12.19
N ALA A 63 -4.09 11.21 -13.22
CA ALA A 63 -4.96 10.45 -14.10
C ALA A 63 -4.42 10.41 -15.53
N SER A 64 -4.78 9.35 -16.27
CA SER A 64 -4.68 9.35 -17.73
C SER A 64 -5.53 10.49 -18.32
N LEU A 65 -5.23 10.91 -19.55
CA LEU A 65 -5.94 12.04 -20.18
C LEU A 65 -7.45 11.80 -20.27
N ASP A 66 -7.86 10.58 -20.61
CA ASP A 66 -9.25 10.13 -20.65
C ASP A 66 -9.87 9.92 -19.24
N GLY A 67 -9.06 9.91 -18.18
CA GLY A 67 -9.48 9.74 -16.80
C GLY A 67 -9.83 8.30 -16.40
N SER A 68 -9.59 7.32 -17.29
CA SER A 68 -9.93 5.90 -17.06
C SER A 68 -8.96 5.20 -16.09
N LEU A 69 -7.70 5.65 -16.06
CA LEU A 69 -6.71 5.23 -15.09
C LEU A 69 -6.44 6.38 -14.12
N ARG A 70 -6.61 6.15 -12.82
CA ARG A 70 -6.31 7.12 -11.75
C ARG A 70 -5.40 6.50 -10.71
N GLN A 71 -4.36 7.23 -10.32
CA GLN A 71 -3.57 6.96 -9.13
C GLN A 71 -4.21 7.70 -7.95
N LEU A 72 -4.38 7.02 -6.83
CA LEU A 72 -4.83 7.61 -5.57
C LEU A 72 -3.59 7.93 -4.71
N ASP A 73 -3.52 9.12 -4.10
CA ASP A 73 -2.47 9.48 -3.12
C ASP A 73 -3.05 10.45 -2.08
N ALA A 74 -3.60 9.87 -1.02
CA ALA A 74 -4.63 10.47 -0.21
C ALA A 74 -4.31 10.43 1.28
N GLU A 75 -4.90 11.36 2.03
CA GLU A 75 -4.89 11.36 3.48
C GLU A 75 -6.31 11.52 4.02
N ALA A 76 -6.63 10.80 5.08
CA ALA A 76 -7.87 10.90 5.84
C ALA A 76 -7.55 11.06 7.33
N GLY A 77 -8.11 12.10 7.94
CA GLY A 77 -8.14 12.22 9.40
C GLY A 77 -9.36 11.47 9.93
N LEU A 78 -9.15 10.54 10.85
CA LEU A 78 -10.21 9.78 11.51
C LEU A 78 -10.26 10.17 12.98
N LEU A 79 -11.46 10.28 13.54
CA LEU A 79 -11.68 10.45 14.97
C LEU A 79 -12.52 9.31 15.48
N LEU A 80 -11.93 8.47 16.33
CA LEU A 80 -12.63 7.37 16.99
C LEU A 80 -13.62 7.89 18.03
N ASP A 81 -14.61 7.06 18.35
CA ASP A 81 -15.66 7.37 19.34
C ASP A 81 -15.08 7.61 20.75
N ASP A 82 -13.89 7.07 21.04
CA ASP A 82 -13.16 7.30 22.30
C ASP A 82 -12.30 8.57 22.30
N GLY A 83 -12.34 9.35 21.22
CA GLY A 83 -11.59 10.60 21.05
C GLY A 83 -10.19 10.42 20.46
N THR A 84 -9.74 9.20 20.16
CA THR A 84 -8.44 8.98 19.51
C THR A 84 -8.45 9.46 18.06
N ALA A 85 -7.50 10.32 17.72
CA ALA A 85 -7.28 10.76 16.34
C ALA A 85 -6.30 9.83 15.61
N ILE A 86 -6.58 9.50 14.36
CA ILE A 86 -5.73 8.68 13.48
C ILE A 86 -5.52 9.46 12.17
N LEU A 87 -4.28 9.54 11.71
CA LEU A 87 -3.98 9.90 10.33
C LEU A 87 -3.81 8.63 9.51
N MET A 88 -4.70 8.42 8.53
CA MET A 88 -4.61 7.35 7.55
C MET A 88 -4.08 7.94 6.25
N ARG A 89 -2.97 7.39 5.74
CA ARG A 89 -2.46 7.70 4.40
C ARG A 89 -2.75 6.51 3.50
N TYR A 90 -3.36 6.75 2.34
CA TYR A 90 -3.69 5.68 1.41
C TYR A 90 -3.33 6.01 -0.03
N ARG A 91 -2.83 4.99 -0.73
CA ARG A 91 -2.45 5.05 -2.14
C ARG A 91 -3.10 3.92 -2.90
N GLY A 92 -3.40 4.11 -4.18
CA GLY A 92 -4.19 3.12 -4.90
C GLY A 92 -4.31 3.33 -6.39
N ARG A 93 -5.15 2.48 -6.99
CA ARG A 93 -5.53 2.54 -8.40
C ARG A 93 -7.04 2.44 -8.56
N MET A 94 -7.57 3.29 -9.42
CA MET A 94 -8.83 3.06 -10.14
C MET A 94 -8.45 2.82 -11.59
N SER A 95 -8.92 1.72 -12.16
CA SER A 95 -8.53 1.32 -13.52
C SER A 95 -9.62 0.44 -14.15
N PRO A 96 -9.63 0.31 -15.48
CA PRO A 96 -10.58 -0.57 -16.18
C PRO A 96 -10.55 -2.01 -15.67
N ARG A 97 -9.39 -2.49 -15.20
CA ARG A 97 -9.22 -3.80 -14.55
C ARG A 97 -10.23 -4.09 -13.44
N TYR A 98 -10.58 -3.10 -12.62
CA TYR A 98 -11.46 -3.30 -11.46
C TYR A 98 -12.94 -3.10 -11.76
N GLY A 99 -13.25 -2.42 -12.88
CA GLY A 99 -14.60 -1.96 -13.21
C GLY A 99 -14.82 -0.48 -12.87
N ALA A 100 -15.91 0.07 -13.41
CA ALA A 100 -16.25 1.47 -13.21
C ALA A 100 -16.54 1.78 -11.73
N GLY A 101 -15.97 2.88 -11.22
CA GLY A 101 -16.12 3.30 -9.82
C GLY A 101 -15.37 2.42 -8.81
N GLN A 102 -14.68 1.37 -9.26
CA GLN A 102 -13.99 0.42 -8.38
C GLN A 102 -12.53 0.83 -8.19
N SER A 103 -12.03 0.65 -6.96
CA SER A 103 -10.65 0.95 -6.59
C SER A 103 -10.02 -0.16 -5.76
N ARG A 104 -8.69 -0.23 -5.83
CA ARG A 104 -7.86 -0.97 -4.87
C ARG A 104 -6.87 -0.01 -4.25
N ILE A 105 -6.85 0.03 -2.92
CA ILE A 105 -5.95 0.89 -2.17
C ILE A 105 -5.05 0.08 -1.24
N SER A 106 -4.02 0.75 -0.78
CA SER A 106 -3.19 0.40 0.35
C SER A 106 -3.26 1.53 1.36
N ALA A 107 -3.13 1.21 2.64
CA ALA A 107 -3.13 2.22 3.70
C ALA A 107 -2.10 1.91 4.79
N VAL A 108 -1.56 2.98 5.36
CA VAL A 108 -0.75 2.98 6.57
C VAL A 108 -1.30 4.04 7.52
N PHE A 109 -1.00 3.90 8.80
CA PHE A 109 -1.58 4.69 9.87
C PHE A 109 -0.52 5.36 10.72
N ASP A 110 -0.89 6.52 11.27
CA ASP A 110 -0.14 7.27 12.25
C ASP A 110 -1.11 7.65 13.38
N VAL A 111 -0.89 7.03 14.54
CA VAL A 111 -1.69 7.22 15.76
C VAL A 111 -0.75 7.30 16.96
N ALA A 112 -1.12 8.09 17.97
CA ALA A 112 -0.37 8.17 19.21
C ALA A 112 -0.27 6.82 19.92
N ASP A 113 0.78 6.67 20.74
CA ASP A 113 0.91 5.52 21.65
C ASP A 113 -0.32 5.42 22.56
N GLY A 114 -0.85 4.20 22.70
CA GLY A 114 -2.09 3.96 23.44
C GLY A 114 -2.81 2.69 22.99
N PRO A 115 -4.11 2.55 23.32
CA PRO A 115 -4.90 1.35 22.99
C PRO A 115 -4.96 1.00 21.50
N HIS A 116 -4.79 2.01 20.63
CA HIS A 116 -4.83 1.87 19.17
C HIS A 116 -3.45 1.85 18.51
N GLY A 117 -2.35 1.98 19.27
CA GLY A 117 -0.99 2.08 18.72
C GLY A 117 -0.54 0.89 17.88
N TRP A 118 -1.21 -0.27 18.05
CA TRP A 118 -0.96 -1.48 17.26
C TRP A 118 -1.14 -1.28 15.74
N ILE A 119 -1.98 -0.33 15.30
CA ILE A 119 -2.23 -0.09 13.86
C ILE A 119 -1.05 0.59 13.16
N ASN A 120 -0.16 1.25 13.91
CA ASN A 120 1.02 1.88 13.31
C ASN A 120 1.88 0.84 12.58
N GLY A 121 1.90 -0.43 13.02
CA GLY A 121 2.67 -1.50 12.36
C GLY A 121 1.97 -2.15 11.17
N ILE A 122 0.78 -1.69 10.76
CA ILE A 122 -0.05 -2.40 9.78
C ILE A 122 0.12 -1.83 8.38
N GLN A 123 0.42 -2.72 7.43
CA GLN A 123 0.09 -2.50 6.03
C GLN A 123 -1.31 -3.01 5.76
N ALA A 124 -2.24 -2.11 5.45
CA ALA A 124 -3.62 -2.44 5.09
C ALA A 124 -3.83 -2.37 3.57
N MET A 125 -4.79 -3.14 3.08
CA MET A 125 -5.35 -3.08 1.73
C MET A 125 -6.81 -2.67 1.80
N GLY A 126 -7.33 -2.07 0.73
CA GLY A 126 -8.75 -1.75 0.66
C GLY A 126 -9.38 -2.00 -0.70
N VAL A 127 -10.66 -2.34 -0.65
CA VAL A 127 -11.55 -2.53 -1.81
C VAL A 127 -12.53 -1.37 -1.77
N GLY A 128 -12.48 -0.50 -2.77
CA GLY A 128 -13.31 0.69 -2.83
C GLY A 128 -14.33 0.65 -3.96
N GLU A 129 -15.46 1.28 -3.74
CA GLU A 129 -16.55 1.46 -4.69
C GLU A 129 -17.15 2.86 -4.56
N GLU A 130 -17.28 3.55 -5.68
CA GLU A 130 -18.17 4.71 -5.84
C GLU A 130 -19.59 4.22 -6.11
N ARG A 131 -20.53 4.62 -5.25
CA ARG A 131 -21.94 4.26 -5.35
C ARG A 131 -22.74 5.31 -6.12
N ALA A 132 -23.89 4.89 -6.64
CA ALA A 132 -24.79 5.75 -7.42
C ALA A 132 -25.36 6.94 -6.63
N ASP A 133 -25.41 6.85 -5.30
CA ASP A 133 -25.83 7.93 -4.41
C ASP A 133 -24.72 8.97 -4.12
N GLY A 134 -23.55 8.82 -4.75
CA GLY A 134 -22.40 9.71 -4.58
C GLY A 134 -21.51 9.37 -3.37
N THR A 135 -21.85 8.34 -2.60
CA THR A 135 -20.98 7.87 -1.51
C THR A 135 -19.83 7.02 -2.07
N THR A 136 -18.67 7.11 -1.44
CA THR A 136 -17.55 6.20 -1.71
C THR A 136 -17.37 5.30 -0.50
N VAL A 137 -17.44 3.98 -0.71
CA VAL A 137 -17.27 2.99 0.35
C VAL A 137 -15.95 2.27 0.13
N ILE A 138 -15.14 2.20 1.18
CA ILE A 138 -13.85 1.52 1.17
C ILE A 138 -13.82 0.52 2.32
N GLU A 139 -13.78 -0.76 1.99
CA GLU A 139 -13.55 -1.84 2.95
C GLU A 139 -12.04 -1.93 3.21
N VAL A 140 -11.60 -1.74 4.45
CA VAL A 140 -10.19 -1.70 4.83
C VAL A 140 -9.82 -2.94 5.64
N TYR A 141 -8.79 -3.64 5.18
CA TYR A 141 -8.32 -4.90 5.72
C TYR A 141 -6.84 -4.83 6.08
N GLN A 142 -6.45 -5.33 7.25
CA GLN A 142 -5.03 -5.56 7.56
C GLN A 142 -4.56 -6.78 6.79
N LEU A 143 -3.36 -6.71 6.21
CA LEU A 143 -2.67 -7.92 5.76
C LEU A 143 -2.29 -8.73 7.01
N THR A 144 -2.46 -10.06 6.96
CA THR A 144 -2.08 -10.95 8.07
C THR A 144 -0.98 -11.94 7.66
N GLY A 145 -0.61 -11.97 6.38
CA GLY A 145 0.45 -12.84 5.88
C GLY A 145 0.69 -12.68 4.39
N GLU A 146 1.50 -13.57 3.85
CA GLU A 146 1.73 -13.73 2.42
C GLU A 146 0.58 -14.51 1.76
N ALA A 147 0.41 -14.35 0.45
CA ALA A 147 -0.50 -15.15 -0.36
C ALA A 147 -0.45 -16.65 -0.03
N GLU A 148 -1.62 -17.23 0.27
CA GLU A 148 -1.79 -18.68 0.40
C GLU A 148 -1.69 -19.35 -0.98
N SER A 149 -1.44 -20.67 -0.96
CA SER A 149 -1.50 -21.51 -2.16
C SER A 149 -2.87 -21.43 -2.82
N GLU A 150 -2.94 -21.76 -4.12
CA GLU A 150 -4.20 -21.84 -4.88
C GLU A 150 -5.31 -22.48 -4.05
N GLY A 151 -6.41 -21.75 -3.86
CA GLY A 151 -7.50 -22.12 -2.98
C GLY A 151 -8.82 -21.50 -3.44
N PRO A 152 -9.96 -21.98 -2.95
CA PRO A 152 -11.25 -21.41 -3.32
C PRO A 152 -11.28 -19.92 -2.97
N ARG A 153 -11.87 -19.12 -3.87
CA ARG A 153 -12.14 -17.70 -3.59
C ARG A 153 -12.92 -17.59 -2.30
N ASP A 154 -12.51 -16.65 -1.45
CA ASP A 154 -13.41 -16.17 -0.41
C ASP A 154 -14.60 -15.47 -1.07
N THR A 155 -15.79 -16.00 -0.80
CA THR A 155 -17.06 -15.52 -1.34
C THR A 155 -17.89 -14.76 -0.31
N ALA A 156 -17.31 -14.41 0.84
CA ALA A 156 -18.00 -13.63 1.86
C ALA A 156 -18.46 -12.28 1.28
N THR A 157 -19.77 -12.03 1.37
CA THR A 157 -20.37 -10.76 0.97
C THR A 157 -20.33 -9.71 2.08
N ASP A 158 -20.28 -10.16 3.33
CA ASP A 158 -20.06 -9.29 4.49
C ASP A 158 -18.56 -9.00 4.62
N PRO A 159 -18.13 -7.74 4.52
CA PRO A 159 -16.73 -7.36 4.63
C PRO A 159 -16.08 -7.86 5.92
N SER A 160 -16.83 -7.91 7.04
CA SER A 160 -16.31 -8.33 8.34
C SER A 160 -15.99 -9.83 8.42
N GLN A 161 -16.52 -10.63 7.50
CA GLN A 161 -16.35 -12.08 7.44
C GLN A 161 -15.27 -12.51 6.46
N ARG A 162 -14.82 -11.61 5.58
CA ARG A 162 -13.79 -11.88 4.59
C ARG A 162 -12.43 -12.11 5.26
N ARG A 163 -11.76 -13.18 4.85
CA ARG A 163 -10.44 -13.66 5.28
C ARG A 163 -9.40 -13.61 4.19
N SER A 164 -9.79 -13.42 2.93
CA SER A 164 -8.81 -13.20 1.86
C SER A 164 -9.24 -12.21 0.79
N LEU A 165 -8.24 -11.62 0.13
CA LEU A 165 -8.41 -10.85 -1.09
C LEU A 165 -7.83 -11.61 -2.29
N PRO A 166 -8.57 -11.72 -3.40
CA PRO A 166 -8.08 -12.38 -4.60
C PRO A 166 -6.98 -11.56 -5.27
N ALA A 167 -5.93 -12.23 -5.73
CA ALA A 167 -4.80 -11.60 -6.40
C ALA A 167 -4.18 -12.52 -7.47
N GLU A 168 -3.39 -11.94 -8.36
CA GLU A 168 -2.61 -12.66 -9.36
C GLU A 168 -1.11 -12.46 -9.12
N PHE A 169 -0.34 -13.55 -9.20
CA PHE A 169 1.12 -13.45 -9.09
C PHE A 169 1.72 -12.63 -10.25
N VAL A 170 2.43 -11.56 -9.89
CA VAL A 170 3.09 -10.66 -10.85
C VAL A 170 4.52 -11.10 -11.09
N LEU A 171 5.33 -11.12 -10.03
CA LEU A 171 6.75 -11.43 -10.09
C LEU A 171 7.30 -11.86 -8.73
N ARG A 172 8.43 -12.57 -8.77
CA ARG A 172 9.38 -12.65 -7.67
C ARG A 172 10.59 -11.81 -8.01
N ARG A 173 11.25 -11.24 -6.99
CA ARG A 173 12.51 -10.51 -7.12
C ARG A 173 13.44 -10.94 -6.00
N LYS A 174 14.72 -11.12 -6.31
CA LYS A 174 15.78 -11.25 -5.30
C LYS A 174 16.85 -10.19 -5.59
N SER A 175 17.26 -9.45 -4.55
CA SER A 175 18.43 -8.56 -4.64
C SER A 175 19.71 -9.39 -4.80
N GLU A 176 20.67 -8.87 -5.56
CA GLU A 176 21.98 -9.55 -5.74
C GLU A 176 22.85 -9.45 -4.49
N HIS A 177 22.69 -8.36 -3.73
CA HIS A 177 23.38 -8.11 -2.47
C HIS A 177 22.43 -7.60 -1.37
N GLU A 178 22.97 -7.46 -0.16
CA GLU A 178 22.26 -6.88 0.98
C GLU A 178 21.79 -5.45 0.64
N PRO A 179 20.48 -5.19 0.54
CA PRO A 179 19.97 -3.85 0.30
C PRO A 179 20.29 -2.96 1.49
N GLY A 180 20.76 -1.75 1.22
CA GLY A 180 21.04 -0.79 2.28
C GLY A 180 22.39 -0.95 2.96
N SER A 181 23.34 -1.60 2.30
CA SER A 181 24.77 -1.52 2.65
C SER A 181 25.27 -0.09 2.81
N LYS A 182 24.63 0.87 2.13
CA LYS A 182 24.70 2.31 2.42
C LYS A 182 23.39 2.80 3.03
N ARG A 183 23.42 3.12 4.32
CA ARG A 183 22.30 3.68 5.07
C ARG A 183 22.76 4.89 5.86
N HIS A 184 21.99 5.98 5.77
CA HIS A 184 22.13 7.15 6.61
C HIS A 184 21.00 7.19 7.62
N THR A 185 21.37 7.32 8.89
CA THR A 185 20.41 7.52 9.99
C THR A 185 20.32 9.00 10.28
N VAL A 186 19.11 9.55 10.16
CA VAL A 186 18.83 10.97 10.42
C VAL A 186 17.88 11.06 11.60
N ALA A 187 18.39 11.48 12.75
CA ALA A 187 17.56 11.88 13.88
C ALA A 187 17.13 13.35 13.69
N SER A 188 15.85 13.65 13.90
CA SER A 188 15.33 15.01 13.83
C SER A 188 14.20 15.21 14.85
N PRO A 189 13.85 16.47 15.19
CA PRO A 189 12.65 16.76 15.98
C PRO A 189 11.34 16.25 15.35
N PHE A 190 11.34 15.91 14.06
CA PHE A 190 10.20 15.32 13.33
C PHE A 190 10.24 13.79 13.28
N GLY A 191 11.04 13.16 14.15
CA GLY A 191 11.27 11.71 14.18
C GLY A 191 12.54 11.28 13.46
N ALA A 192 12.89 10.01 13.63
CA ALA A 192 14.06 9.38 13.03
C ALA A 192 13.72 8.76 11.67
N ARG A 193 14.67 8.84 10.72
CA ARG A 193 14.51 8.31 9.36
C ARG A 193 15.77 7.60 8.89
N TYR A 194 15.58 6.57 8.09
CA TYR A 194 16.65 5.96 7.32
C TYR A 194 16.54 6.41 5.86
N PHE A 195 17.62 7.00 5.35
CA PHE A 195 17.84 7.08 3.92
C PHE A 195 18.73 5.92 3.49
N THR A 196 18.14 4.97 2.77
CA THR A 196 18.79 3.71 2.41
C THR A 196 18.90 3.61 0.90
N LEU A 197 20.10 3.42 0.37
CA LEU A 197 20.26 3.17 -1.07
C LEU A 197 20.07 1.69 -1.36
N ALA A 198 19.24 1.39 -2.36
CA ALA A 198 19.03 0.05 -2.88
C ALA A 198 19.84 -0.14 -4.18
N GLU A 199 21.16 -0.10 -4.06
CA GLU A 199 22.11 -0.23 -5.20
C GLU A 199 22.39 -1.69 -5.59
N ALA A 200 21.80 -2.64 -4.86
CA ALA A 200 22.20 -4.03 -4.85
C ALA A 200 21.74 -4.86 -6.05
N GLY A 201 21.33 -4.25 -7.16
CA GLY A 201 20.97 -4.98 -8.39
C GLY A 201 19.96 -6.13 -8.17
N GLY A 202 20.07 -7.15 -9.01
CA GLY A 202 19.29 -8.38 -8.91
C GLY A 202 18.31 -8.59 -10.07
N ALA A 203 17.64 -9.72 -10.04
CA ALA A 203 16.72 -10.13 -11.09
C ALA A 203 15.29 -10.26 -10.55
N PHE A 204 14.33 -10.03 -11.43
CA PHE A 204 12.94 -10.36 -11.17
C PHE A 204 12.38 -11.22 -12.30
N LYS A 205 11.43 -12.08 -11.95
CA LYS A 205 10.79 -13.00 -12.90
C LYS A 205 9.36 -13.27 -12.50
N GLY A 206 8.48 -13.23 -13.47
CA GLY A 206 7.06 -13.50 -13.36
C GLY A 206 6.51 -14.15 -14.61
N PRO A 207 5.22 -14.50 -14.65
CA PRO A 207 4.62 -15.16 -15.80
C PRO A 207 4.57 -14.29 -17.06
N LYS A 208 4.43 -12.96 -16.88
CA LYS A 208 4.28 -11.98 -17.95
C LYS A 208 5.43 -10.97 -18.03
N ILE A 209 6.38 -11.02 -17.12
CA ILE A 209 7.45 -10.03 -17.03
C ILE A 209 8.72 -10.63 -16.42
N ALA A 210 9.88 -10.29 -16.97
CA ALA A 210 11.18 -10.67 -16.43
C ALA A 210 12.19 -9.57 -16.74
N GLY A 211 13.25 -9.48 -15.94
CA GLY A 211 14.27 -8.47 -16.10
C GLY A 211 15.16 -8.28 -14.88
N GLN A 212 15.76 -7.09 -14.82
CA GLN A 212 16.72 -6.68 -13.80
C GLN A 212 16.17 -5.55 -12.93
N PHE A 213 16.40 -5.68 -11.63
CA PHE A 213 16.35 -4.56 -10.71
C PHE A 213 17.64 -3.77 -10.86
N LEU A 214 17.57 -2.48 -11.18
CA LEU A 214 18.76 -1.67 -11.40
C LEU A 214 19.19 -0.98 -10.10
N SER A 215 18.35 -0.10 -9.58
CA SER A 215 18.65 0.66 -8.37
C SER A 215 17.38 1.20 -7.74
N GLY A 216 17.52 1.72 -6.53
CA GLY A 216 16.48 2.48 -5.87
C GLY A 216 16.98 3.15 -4.62
N TYR A 217 16.06 3.75 -3.88
CA TYR A 217 16.31 4.29 -2.56
C TYR A 217 15.05 4.17 -1.71
N SER A 218 15.25 4.22 -0.41
CA SER A 218 14.20 4.29 0.57
C SER A 218 14.35 5.50 1.47
N TRP A 219 13.23 6.15 1.73
CA TRP A 219 13.07 7.20 2.72
C TRP A 219 12.13 6.69 3.82
N SER A 220 12.63 5.85 4.70
CA SER A 220 11.79 5.13 5.67
C SER A 220 11.77 5.86 7.02
N PRO A 221 10.62 6.38 7.50
CA PRO A 221 10.49 6.68 8.91
C PRO A 221 10.58 5.39 9.71
N HIS A 222 11.24 5.48 10.85
CA HIS A 222 11.35 4.37 11.76
C HIS A 222 11.14 4.84 13.19
N TYR A 223 10.39 4.04 13.92
CA TYR A 223 10.21 4.19 15.34
C TYR A 223 10.78 2.96 16.01
N MET A 224 11.89 3.15 16.72
CA MET A 224 12.45 2.12 17.57
C MET A 224 11.83 2.30 18.95
N HIS A 225 10.76 1.55 19.22
CA HIS A 225 10.19 1.53 20.56
C HIS A 225 10.93 0.47 21.39
N ALA A 226 11.80 0.96 22.26
CA ALA A 226 12.41 0.11 23.27
C ALA A 226 11.36 -0.22 24.34
N LYS A 227 10.71 -1.38 24.26
CA LYS A 227 10.57 -2.19 25.48
C LYS A 227 11.79 -3.13 25.58
N GLY A 228 13.00 -2.57 25.52
CA GLY A 228 14.25 -3.34 25.60
C GLY A 228 15.32 -2.90 24.59
N GLU A 229 16.50 -3.51 24.65
CA GLU A 229 17.58 -3.30 23.69
C GLU A 229 17.36 -4.11 22.41
N PRO A 230 17.88 -3.67 21.24
CA PRO A 230 17.87 -4.48 20.02
C PRO A 230 18.38 -5.90 20.27
N GLY A 231 17.58 -6.91 19.93
CA GLY A 231 17.90 -8.32 20.16
C GLY A 231 17.43 -8.87 21.51
N GLN A 232 16.85 -8.07 22.40
CA GLN A 232 16.20 -8.51 23.64
C GLN A 232 14.68 -8.73 23.45
N PRO A 233 14.06 -9.60 24.28
CA PRO A 233 12.60 -9.73 24.34
C PRO A 233 11.94 -8.38 24.65
N GLY A 234 10.99 -7.96 23.81
CA GLY A 234 10.24 -6.71 23.98
C GLY A 234 10.70 -5.55 23.09
N PHE A 235 11.87 -5.62 22.44
CA PHE A 235 12.24 -4.62 21.44
C PHE A 235 11.32 -4.72 20.22
N GLU A 236 10.59 -3.64 19.92
CA GLU A 236 9.73 -3.54 18.74
C GLU A 236 10.26 -2.43 17.84
N MET A 237 10.70 -2.81 16.64
CA MET A 237 11.06 -1.88 15.60
C MET A 237 9.88 -1.73 14.66
N LEU A 238 9.35 -0.52 14.60
CA LEU A 238 8.35 -0.15 13.63
C LEU A 238 9.04 0.55 12.47
N MET A 239 8.97 -0.07 11.31
CA MET A 239 9.47 0.47 10.05
C MET A 239 8.32 0.70 9.11
N HIS A 240 8.19 1.94 8.61
CA HIS A 240 7.42 2.20 7.39
C HIS A 240 8.39 2.34 6.23
N TYR A 241 8.23 1.48 5.25
CA TYR A 241 8.97 1.59 4.00
C TYR A 241 8.30 2.63 3.11
N ASP A 242 9.11 3.49 2.50
CA ASP A 242 8.75 4.28 1.31
C ASP A 242 9.93 4.13 0.36
N VAL A 243 9.72 3.41 -0.74
CA VAL A 243 10.79 2.95 -1.64
C VAL A 243 10.43 3.28 -3.07
N LYS A 244 11.42 3.80 -3.80
CA LYS A 244 11.34 4.07 -5.24
C LYS A 244 12.49 3.37 -5.94
N THR A 245 12.16 2.70 -7.03
CA THR A 245 13.09 1.80 -7.71
C THR A 245 12.92 1.87 -9.23
N LEU A 246 13.99 1.58 -9.94
CA LEU A 246 14.02 1.44 -11.38
C LEU A 246 14.30 -0.02 -11.74
N LEU A 247 13.41 -0.59 -12.55
CA LEU A 247 13.58 -1.90 -13.16
C LEU A 247 13.77 -1.75 -14.67
N ARG A 248 14.41 -2.76 -15.27
CA ARG A 248 14.52 -2.92 -16.72
C ARG A 248 14.10 -4.32 -17.10
N THR A 249 13.09 -4.45 -17.96
CA THR A 249 12.67 -5.75 -18.50
C THR A 249 13.69 -6.29 -19.50
N ASP A 250 13.62 -7.59 -19.78
CA ASP A 250 14.51 -8.26 -20.76
C ASP A 250 14.36 -7.67 -22.17
N ASP A 251 13.19 -7.12 -22.52
CA ASP A 251 12.96 -6.40 -23.78
C ASP A 251 13.40 -4.92 -23.76
N GLY A 252 14.03 -4.47 -22.67
CA GLY A 252 14.58 -3.11 -22.54
C GLY A 252 13.62 -2.05 -21.99
N THR A 253 12.35 -2.39 -21.75
CA THR A 253 11.37 -1.46 -21.15
C THR A 253 11.79 -1.04 -19.74
N SER A 254 11.73 0.27 -19.47
CA SER A 254 11.98 0.80 -18.13
C SER A 254 10.67 0.84 -17.33
N VAL A 255 10.72 0.37 -16.09
CA VAL A 255 9.58 0.35 -15.18
C VAL A 255 9.97 1.09 -13.91
N LEU A 256 9.23 2.16 -13.59
CA LEU A 256 9.30 2.76 -12.26
C LEU A 256 8.41 1.94 -11.34
N MET A 257 8.98 1.49 -10.23
CA MET A 257 8.24 0.77 -9.19
C MET A 257 8.42 1.51 -7.87
N ALA A 258 7.31 1.89 -7.26
CA ALA A 258 7.27 2.54 -5.96
C ALA A 258 6.40 1.72 -5.01
N TYR A 259 6.81 1.63 -3.75
CA TYR A 259 6.01 0.94 -2.75
C TYR A 259 6.16 1.54 -1.37
N THR A 260 5.06 1.51 -0.63
CA THR A 260 5.09 1.66 0.83
C THR A 260 5.04 0.29 1.49
N GLY A 261 5.37 0.20 2.76
CA GLY A 261 5.25 -1.07 3.49
C GLY A 261 5.36 -0.88 4.99
N ALA A 262 5.07 -1.93 5.73
CA ALA A 262 5.25 -1.96 7.17
C ALA A 262 5.84 -3.29 7.63
N THR A 263 6.56 -3.22 8.75
CA THR A 263 6.84 -4.40 9.59
C THR A 263 5.77 -4.46 10.67
N SER A 264 5.30 -5.67 10.97
CA SER A 264 4.28 -5.92 11.99
C SER A 264 4.63 -7.16 12.79
N GLY A 265 4.27 -7.18 14.07
CA GLY A 265 4.21 -8.41 14.86
C GLY A 265 3.18 -9.44 14.33
N ALA A 266 2.27 -9.02 13.44
CA ALA A 266 1.34 -9.91 12.75
C ALA A 266 2.00 -10.77 11.65
N TYR A 267 3.20 -10.40 11.19
CA TYR A 267 3.91 -11.11 10.12
C TYR A 267 4.90 -12.12 10.67
N ALA A 268 5.31 -13.07 9.81
CA ALA A 268 6.42 -13.95 10.14
C ALA A 268 7.67 -13.14 10.52
N ARG A 269 8.45 -13.64 11.49
CA ARG A 269 9.66 -12.94 11.95
C ARG A 269 10.61 -12.65 10.77
N GLY A 270 10.99 -11.38 10.62
CA GLY A 270 11.87 -10.93 9.53
C GLY A 270 11.18 -10.78 8.18
N ALA A 271 9.85 -10.88 8.13
CA ALA A 271 9.04 -10.54 6.97
C ALA A 271 8.40 -9.16 7.12
N TRP A 272 8.03 -8.58 5.99
CA TRP A 272 7.30 -7.32 5.90
C TRP A 272 6.34 -7.37 4.71
N MET A 273 5.29 -6.55 4.79
CA MET A 273 4.32 -6.44 3.72
C MET A 273 4.44 -5.06 3.07
N THR A 274 4.31 -5.02 1.75
CA THR A 274 4.39 -3.80 0.94
C THR A 274 3.18 -3.65 0.05
N ALA A 275 2.96 -2.43 -0.41
CA ALA A 275 1.96 -2.07 -1.40
C ALA A 275 2.64 -1.39 -2.57
N THR A 276 2.62 -2.04 -3.73
CA THR A 276 3.41 -1.64 -4.90
C THR A 276 2.55 -1.03 -5.98
N LEU A 277 3.03 0.07 -6.54
CA LEU A 277 2.54 0.71 -7.76
C LEU A 277 3.64 0.74 -8.80
N PHE A 278 3.22 0.75 -10.07
CA PHE A 278 4.11 0.83 -11.22
C PHE A 278 3.77 2.02 -12.10
N GLU A 279 4.78 2.54 -12.80
CA GLU A 279 4.62 3.42 -13.96
C GLU A 279 5.48 2.88 -15.10
N VAL A 280 4.83 2.65 -16.24
CA VAL A 280 5.41 1.99 -17.40
C VAL A 280 4.93 2.70 -18.67
N PRO A 281 5.79 2.84 -19.71
CA PRO A 281 5.34 3.32 -21.01
C PRO A 281 4.21 2.48 -21.60
N GLU A 282 3.53 3.04 -22.61
CA GLU A 282 2.65 2.24 -23.46
C GLU A 282 3.42 1.08 -24.10
N GLY A 283 2.74 -0.06 -24.30
CA GLY A 283 3.33 -1.26 -24.88
C GLY A 283 3.00 -2.53 -24.08
N PRO A 284 3.82 -3.60 -24.22
CA PRO A 284 3.49 -4.93 -23.70
C PRO A 284 3.35 -5.01 -22.18
N HIS A 285 3.97 -4.06 -21.45
CA HIS A 285 3.97 -4.01 -19.99
C HIS A 285 3.00 -2.96 -19.40
N ALA A 286 2.23 -2.26 -20.24
CA ALA A 286 1.35 -1.17 -19.81
C ALA A 286 0.26 -1.61 -18.81
N TRP A 287 -0.08 -2.90 -18.79
CA TRP A 287 -1.00 -3.49 -17.82
C TRP A 287 -0.57 -3.29 -16.36
N LEU A 288 0.72 -3.10 -16.09
CA LEU A 288 1.23 -2.78 -14.75
C LEU A 288 0.73 -1.43 -14.23
N ASN A 289 0.38 -0.49 -15.11
CA ASN A 289 -0.15 0.80 -14.70
C ASN A 289 -1.53 0.67 -14.02
N GLU A 290 -2.27 -0.40 -14.31
CA GLU A 290 -3.63 -0.62 -13.82
C GLU A 290 -3.71 -1.29 -12.45
N VAL A 291 -2.59 -1.75 -11.89
CA VAL A 291 -2.61 -2.60 -10.69
C VAL A 291 -2.19 -1.86 -9.42
N GLN A 292 -2.96 -2.05 -8.35
CA GLN A 292 -2.46 -2.01 -6.98
C GLN A 292 -1.96 -3.41 -6.63
N ALA A 293 -0.68 -3.52 -6.28
CA ALA A 293 -0.08 -4.79 -5.89
C ALA A 293 0.23 -4.84 -4.39
N VAL A 294 0.27 -6.06 -3.86
CA VAL A 294 0.80 -6.43 -2.54
C VAL A 294 2.12 -7.13 -2.73
N GLY A 295 3.13 -6.78 -1.93
CA GLY A 295 4.40 -7.49 -1.84
C GLY A 295 4.56 -8.16 -0.49
N ALA A 296 5.07 -9.38 -0.48
CA ALA A 296 5.59 -10.05 0.71
C ALA A 296 7.11 -10.08 0.59
N GLY A 297 7.78 -9.37 1.52
CA GLY A 297 9.23 -9.27 1.59
C GLY A 297 9.79 -10.11 2.73
N ARG A 298 10.96 -10.70 2.52
CA ARG A 298 11.73 -11.42 3.55
C ARG A 298 13.23 -11.27 3.36
N TRP A 299 13.97 -11.39 4.45
CA TRP A 299 15.42 -11.54 4.40
C TRP A 299 15.79 -12.96 3.92
N ALA A 300 16.69 -13.05 2.94
CA ALA A 300 17.17 -14.29 2.34
C ALA A 300 18.69 -14.46 2.52
N GLY A 301 19.23 -14.08 3.69
CA GLY A 301 20.65 -14.20 4.04
C GLY A 301 21.55 -13.16 3.37
N ASP A 302 21.64 -13.20 2.04
CA ASP A 302 22.51 -12.34 1.21
C ASP A 302 21.74 -11.20 0.51
N GLY A 303 20.43 -11.11 0.71
CA GLY A 303 19.60 -10.09 0.08
C GLY A 303 18.16 -10.12 0.55
N ALA A 304 17.36 -9.17 0.08
CA ALA A 304 15.91 -9.19 0.25
C ALA A 304 15.25 -9.92 -0.93
N GLU A 305 14.31 -10.80 -0.61
CA GLU A 305 13.43 -11.44 -1.58
C GLU A 305 12.02 -10.85 -1.46
N TYR A 306 11.36 -10.65 -2.60
CA TYR A 306 9.99 -10.19 -2.68
C TYR A 306 9.18 -11.12 -3.58
N ARG A 307 7.94 -11.42 -3.16
CA ARG A 307 6.89 -11.93 -4.03
C ARG A 307 5.81 -10.87 -4.15
N VAL A 308 5.41 -10.54 -5.37
CA VAL A 308 4.50 -9.43 -5.67
C VAL A 308 3.26 -9.97 -6.39
N PHE A 309 2.09 -9.52 -5.95
CA PHE A 309 0.78 -9.98 -6.40
C PHE A 309 -0.10 -8.77 -6.72
N ALA A 310 -0.77 -8.76 -7.87
CA ALA A 310 -1.73 -7.71 -8.25
C ALA A 310 -3.11 -8.07 -7.70
N LEU A 311 -3.72 -7.18 -6.91
CA LEU A 311 -5.09 -7.37 -6.44
C LEU A 311 -6.06 -7.43 -7.62
N LEU A 312 -7.12 -8.22 -7.48
CA LEU A 312 -8.25 -8.32 -8.41
C LEU A 312 -9.45 -7.50 -7.94
#